data_AF-A0A1R2CLL8-F1
#
_entry.id   AF-A0A1R2CLL8-F1
#
_cell.length_a   1.000
_cell.length_b   1.000
_cell.length_c   1.000
_cell.angle_alpha   90.00
_cell.angle_beta   90.00
_cell.angle_gamma   90.00
#
_symmetry.space_group_name_H-M   'P 1'
#
loop_
_entity.id
_entity.type
_entity.pdbx_description
1 polymer ?
#
loop_
_entity_poly.entity_id
_entity_poly.type
_entity_poly.pdbx_seq_one_letter_code
_entity_poly.pdbx_strand_id
1 'polypeptide(L)'
;MVESNFNPAYELELSASNLNGSPLSVYCMVKYANDEVIGRTETISNNQNPRWENFVRFQHDFDVSLKISFLVIDENTQQEIGKAISTLWLIAKFPILTCRLGDNESKIHIKLRETNQEPKKFAFGISGQDLEEMDFGGGSDPYIIIKFRDVPDHEVYRTEIIKKNINPSWRLFMLTNKQLRFNNPSEFLTIECWDYDFGRRDDFIGSADVTIEQILSPRYYFDISSENNPKAGIIKIECMPMLSTLSYLRNGLQFNFTFAIDFSSRTENLHDINTPFSYISALGKLSSAFEPFENDNIFFLYGFGVKHENQDITKHCFALNGNDNSAHTLGSRGLIVDYVNSKISRKSSKEACLHEVIEKTMRNSNCGNGELKYNILIILTNGEIQNINLTKNAIVDATMLPMSIVIFGMGNSRFSDMKNLTEWQNLKSSDDSTKYALRNIVQFFSYNNESSNLEYSTNAMMNRIFQEFEEYKALEWHKSNKVI
;
A
#
# COMPACT_ATOMS: atom_id res chain seq x y z
N MET A 1 -33.28 -19.28 12.00
CA MET A 1 -32.58 -18.64 10.89
C MET A 1 -31.79 -17.50 11.51
N VAL A 2 -30.47 -17.63 11.57
CA VAL A 2 -29.59 -16.56 12.07
C VAL A 2 -29.66 -15.46 11.02
N GLU A 3 -30.22 -14.30 11.37
CA GLU A 3 -30.08 -13.10 10.56
C GLU A 3 -28.59 -12.94 10.29
N SER A 4 -28.19 -12.99 9.02
CA SER A 4 -26.84 -12.65 8.63
C SER A 4 -26.58 -11.24 9.15
N ASN A 5 -25.67 -11.10 10.13
CA ASN A 5 -25.22 -9.83 10.66
C ASN A 5 -24.55 -9.02 9.55
N PHE A 6 -25.35 -8.35 8.72
CA PHE A 6 -24.89 -7.43 7.70
C PHE A 6 -24.42 -6.17 8.43
N ASN A 7 -23.10 -6.03 8.55
CA ASN A 7 -22.44 -4.93 9.24
C ASN A 7 -21.71 -4.08 8.20
N PRO A 8 -22.40 -3.11 7.57
CA PRO A 8 -21.85 -2.36 6.45
C PRO A 8 -20.72 -1.44 6.92
N ALA A 9 -19.57 -1.49 6.26
CA ALA A 9 -18.43 -0.62 6.52
C ALA A 9 -18.63 0.77 5.90
N TYR A 10 -19.42 0.86 4.81
CA TYR A 10 -19.62 2.08 4.05
C TYR A 10 -21.09 2.36 3.72
N GLU A 11 -21.40 3.65 3.62
CA GLU A 11 -22.69 4.18 3.20
C GLU A 11 -22.52 5.16 2.04
N LEU A 12 -23.43 5.11 1.08
CA LEU A 12 -23.52 6.05 -0.04
C LEU A 12 -24.74 6.95 0.16
N GLU A 13 -24.49 8.25 0.29
CA GLU A 13 -25.49 9.32 0.19
C GLU A 13 -25.54 9.78 -1.28
N LEU A 14 -26.74 9.72 -1.88
CA LEU A 14 -26.93 9.95 -3.31
C LEU A 14 -27.92 11.09 -3.56
N SER A 15 -27.62 11.90 -4.56
CA SER A 15 -28.58 12.81 -5.18
C SER A 15 -28.34 12.90 -6.68
N ALA A 16 -29.31 13.39 -7.44
CA ALA A 16 -29.16 13.65 -8.86
C ALA A 16 -29.64 15.06 -9.21
N SER A 17 -29.22 15.56 -10.36
CA SER A 17 -29.65 16.85 -10.89
C SER A 17 -29.86 16.80 -12.39
N ASN A 18 -30.76 17.67 -12.87
CA ASN A 18 -31.10 17.83 -14.29
C ASN A 18 -31.52 16.51 -14.97
N LEU A 19 -32.29 15.66 -14.28
CA LEU A 19 -32.82 14.42 -14.89
C LEU A 19 -33.80 14.77 -16.01
N ASN A 20 -33.66 14.10 -17.16
CA ASN A 20 -34.48 14.35 -18.34
C ASN A 20 -35.75 13.49 -18.32
N GLY A 21 -36.90 14.11 -18.61
CA GLY A 21 -38.24 13.48 -18.58
C GLY A 21 -39.21 14.19 -17.63
N SER A 22 -40.52 14.03 -17.87
CA SER A 22 -41.60 14.49 -16.98
C SER A 22 -42.92 13.80 -17.33
N PRO A 23 -43.71 13.30 -16.36
CA PRO A 23 -43.38 13.16 -14.93
C PRO A 23 -42.37 12.02 -14.68
N LEU A 24 -41.45 12.21 -13.74
CA LEU A 24 -40.43 11.21 -13.38
C LEU A 24 -40.60 10.77 -11.93
N SER A 25 -40.76 9.47 -11.66
CA SER A 25 -40.64 8.92 -10.31
C SER A 25 -39.38 8.09 -10.24
N VAL A 26 -38.36 8.54 -9.52
CA VAL A 26 -36.99 8.05 -9.74
C VAL A 26 -36.37 7.41 -8.52
N TYR A 27 -35.64 6.32 -8.75
CA TYR A 27 -34.74 5.71 -7.79
C TYR A 27 -33.37 5.43 -8.43
N CYS A 28 -32.35 5.26 -7.61
CA CYS A 28 -31.03 4.83 -8.03
C CYS A 28 -30.77 3.39 -7.60
N MET A 29 -30.42 2.54 -8.55
CA MET A 29 -29.91 1.19 -8.34
C MET A 29 -28.38 1.23 -8.35
N VAL A 30 -27.77 0.72 -7.29
CA VAL A 30 -26.30 0.68 -7.15
C VAL A 30 -25.83 -0.76 -7.28
N LYS A 31 -24.84 -1.00 -8.13
CA LYS A 31 -24.34 -2.35 -8.43
C LYS A 31 -22.82 -2.40 -8.48
N TYR A 32 -22.26 -3.55 -8.13
CA TYR A 32 -20.86 -3.88 -8.41
C TYR A 32 -20.64 -4.11 -9.92
N ALA A 33 -19.37 -4.20 -10.31
CA ALA A 33 -18.98 -4.45 -11.72
C ALA A 33 -19.45 -5.79 -12.29
N ASN A 34 -19.70 -6.78 -11.43
CA ASN A 34 -20.26 -8.09 -11.78
C ASN A 34 -21.80 -8.09 -11.87
N ASP A 35 -22.42 -6.90 -11.91
CA ASP A 35 -23.88 -6.67 -11.90
C ASP A 35 -24.63 -7.12 -10.64
N GLU A 36 -23.92 -7.56 -9.60
CA GLU A 36 -24.50 -7.83 -8.29
C GLU A 36 -25.03 -6.53 -7.67
N VAL A 37 -26.28 -6.57 -7.20
CA VAL A 37 -26.95 -5.42 -6.61
C VAL A 37 -26.41 -5.18 -5.21
N ILE A 38 -25.85 -4.00 -5.00
CA ILE A 38 -25.47 -3.52 -3.67
C ILE A 38 -26.71 -3.07 -2.90
N GLY A 39 -27.58 -2.31 -3.57
CA GLY A 39 -28.81 -1.82 -3.00
C GLY A 39 -29.48 -0.80 -3.92
N ARG A 40 -30.62 -0.30 -3.45
CA ARG A 40 -31.40 0.75 -4.14
C ARG A 40 -31.82 1.82 -3.16
N THR A 41 -31.99 3.04 -3.66
CA THR A 41 -32.64 4.11 -2.92
C THR A 41 -34.16 3.91 -2.91
N GLU A 42 -34.86 4.73 -2.11
CA GLU A 42 -36.30 4.93 -2.28
C GLU A 42 -36.62 5.64 -3.59
N THR A 43 -37.90 5.60 -3.97
CA THR A 43 -38.42 6.28 -5.17
C THR A 43 -38.94 7.66 -4.79
N ILE A 44 -38.50 8.71 -5.49
CA ILE A 44 -38.98 10.09 -5.31
C ILE A 44 -39.79 10.48 -6.54
N SER A 45 -41.07 10.82 -6.33
CA SER A 45 -41.98 11.21 -7.41
C SER A 45 -41.83 12.66 -7.83
N ASN A 46 -42.03 12.90 -9.13
CA ASN A 46 -42.08 14.21 -9.78
C ASN A 46 -40.89 15.13 -9.48
N ASN A 47 -39.68 14.58 -9.43
CA ASN A 47 -38.48 15.33 -9.06
C ASN A 47 -37.33 15.07 -10.03
N GLN A 48 -36.89 16.13 -10.73
CA GLN A 48 -35.72 16.09 -11.63
C GLN A 48 -34.39 16.30 -10.89
N ASN A 49 -34.44 16.64 -9.60
CA ASN A 49 -33.30 16.85 -8.73
C ASN A 49 -33.48 16.08 -7.40
N PRO A 50 -33.66 14.76 -7.45
CA PRO A 50 -33.93 13.96 -6.26
C PRO A 50 -32.73 13.99 -5.30
N ARG A 51 -33.02 14.10 -4.01
CA ARG A 51 -32.08 13.81 -2.93
C ARG A 51 -32.66 12.66 -2.13
N TRP A 52 -32.05 11.48 -2.28
CA TRP A 52 -32.52 10.29 -1.58
C TRP A 52 -32.03 10.31 -0.13
N GLU A 53 -32.95 10.04 0.80
CA GLU A 53 -32.69 10.03 2.23
C GLU A 53 -32.09 8.70 2.70
N ASN A 54 -32.45 7.57 2.08
CA ASN A 54 -31.89 6.28 2.46
C ASN A 54 -30.50 6.09 1.85
N PHE A 55 -29.56 5.70 2.71
CA PHE A 55 -28.23 5.34 2.28
C PHE A 55 -28.19 3.93 1.69
N VAL A 56 -27.45 3.78 0.60
CA VAL A 56 -27.08 2.47 0.09
C VAL A 56 -25.84 1.99 0.85
N ARG A 57 -25.95 0.83 1.50
CA ARG A 57 -24.94 0.32 2.43
C ARG A 57 -24.25 -0.90 1.86
N PHE A 58 -22.95 -1.03 2.08
CA PHE A 58 -22.21 -2.20 1.65
C PHE A 58 -21.09 -2.59 2.61
N GLN A 59 -20.81 -3.90 2.65
CA GLN A 59 -19.80 -4.52 3.49
C GLN A 59 -18.66 -5.01 2.58
N HIS A 60 -17.60 -4.21 2.50
CA HIS A 60 -16.38 -4.55 1.78
C HIS A 60 -15.20 -3.93 2.53
N ASP A 61 -14.02 -4.54 2.49
CA ASP A 61 -12.80 -3.83 2.90
C ASP A 61 -12.54 -2.67 1.92
N PHE A 62 -11.75 -1.66 2.28
CA PHE A 62 -11.46 -0.60 1.31
C PHE A 62 -10.62 -1.18 0.16
N ASP A 63 -11.25 -1.39 -1.00
CA ASP A 63 -10.57 -1.80 -2.23
C ASP A 63 -10.62 -0.64 -3.22
N VAL A 64 -9.43 -0.06 -3.46
CA VAL A 64 -9.28 1.11 -4.34
C VAL A 64 -9.78 0.83 -5.77
N SER A 65 -9.87 -0.43 -6.16
CA SER A 65 -10.26 -0.87 -7.50
C SER A 65 -11.73 -1.15 -7.69
N LEU A 66 -12.49 -1.20 -6.60
CA LEU A 66 -13.89 -1.57 -6.63
C LEU A 66 -14.67 -0.60 -7.51
N LYS A 67 -15.16 -1.07 -8.66
CA LYS A 67 -16.01 -0.29 -9.56
C LYS A 67 -17.46 -0.40 -9.10
N ILE A 68 -18.09 0.75 -8.91
CA ILE A 68 -19.48 0.89 -8.50
C ILE A 68 -20.23 1.60 -9.63
N SER A 69 -21.34 1.00 -10.05
CA SER A 69 -22.25 1.58 -11.03
C SER A 69 -23.49 2.13 -10.36
N PHE A 70 -23.95 3.26 -10.88
CA PHE A 70 -25.11 4.00 -10.40
C PHE A 70 -26.06 4.17 -11.56
N LEU A 71 -27.20 3.49 -11.48
CA LEU A 71 -28.21 3.41 -12.53
C LEU A 71 -29.47 4.11 -12.05
N VAL A 72 -29.82 5.24 -12.66
CA VAL A 72 -31.04 5.99 -12.32
C VAL A 72 -32.18 5.52 -13.23
N ILE A 73 -33.29 5.11 -12.62
CA ILE A 73 -34.43 4.49 -13.31
C ILE A 73 -35.69 5.28 -12.99
N ASP A 74 -36.55 5.46 -13.98
CA ASP A 74 -37.93 5.91 -13.79
C ASP A 74 -38.82 4.71 -13.43
N GLU A 75 -39.36 4.71 -12.21
CA GLU A 75 -40.24 3.68 -11.66
C GLU A 75 -41.49 3.46 -12.51
N ASN A 76 -42.03 4.52 -13.11
CA ASN A 76 -43.28 4.43 -13.87
C ASN A 76 -43.12 3.62 -15.16
N THR A 77 -42.01 3.84 -15.86
CA THR A 77 -41.72 3.24 -17.17
C THR A 77 -40.73 2.08 -17.09
N GLN A 78 -40.06 1.91 -15.94
CA GLN A 78 -38.90 1.05 -15.74
C GLN A 78 -37.75 1.36 -16.71
N GLN A 79 -37.72 2.57 -17.27
CA GLN A 79 -36.70 3.00 -18.22
C GLN A 79 -35.48 3.58 -17.50
N GLU A 80 -34.28 3.23 -17.99
CA GLU A 80 -33.03 3.86 -17.59
C GLU A 80 -32.99 5.32 -18.05
N ILE A 81 -32.83 6.23 -17.09
CA ILE A 81 -32.57 7.65 -17.33
C ILE A 81 -31.09 7.86 -17.66
N GLY A 82 -30.23 7.13 -16.95
CA GLY A 82 -28.81 7.05 -17.28
C GLY A 82 -28.00 6.30 -16.24
N LYS A 83 -26.75 6.00 -16.64
CA LYS A 83 -25.78 5.24 -15.84
C LYS A 83 -24.48 6.00 -15.70
N ALA A 84 -23.91 5.98 -14.50
CA ALA A 84 -22.54 6.37 -14.21
C ALA A 84 -21.78 5.18 -13.61
N ILE A 85 -20.48 5.11 -13.87
CA ILE A 85 -19.57 4.13 -13.25
C ILE A 85 -18.38 4.89 -12.69
N SER A 86 -17.99 4.58 -11.46
CA SER A 86 -16.77 5.12 -10.85
C SER A 86 -16.08 4.09 -9.97
N THR A 87 -14.82 4.33 -9.62
CA THR A 87 -14.08 3.51 -8.64
C THR A 87 -14.31 4.04 -7.24
N LEU A 88 -14.24 3.15 -6.24
CA LEU A 88 -14.32 3.53 -4.84
C LEU A 88 -13.22 4.54 -4.48
N TRP A 89 -12.03 4.41 -5.08
CA TRP A 89 -10.96 5.40 -4.98
C TRP A 89 -11.42 6.83 -5.35
N LEU A 90 -11.99 7.02 -6.53
CA LEU A 90 -12.45 8.34 -6.97
C LEU A 90 -13.59 8.86 -6.09
N ILE A 91 -14.52 7.99 -5.69
CA ILE A 91 -15.62 8.37 -4.79
C ILE A 91 -15.07 8.83 -3.43
N ALA A 92 -14.07 8.13 -2.88
CA ALA A 92 -13.47 8.44 -1.59
C ALA A 92 -12.62 9.72 -1.60
N LYS A 93 -11.94 9.99 -2.73
CA LYS A 93 -11.06 11.14 -2.91
C LYS A 93 -11.78 12.48 -2.80
N PHE A 94 -13.05 12.55 -3.23
CA PHE A 94 -13.83 13.79 -3.21
C PHE A 94 -14.86 13.79 -2.07
N PRO A 95 -15.12 14.93 -1.41
CA PRO A 95 -16.22 15.04 -0.46
C PRO A 95 -17.57 14.69 -1.08
N ILE A 96 -17.78 15.08 -2.34
CA ILE A 96 -18.89 14.71 -3.21
C ILE A 96 -18.34 14.53 -4.61
N LEU A 97 -18.41 13.30 -5.14
CA LEU A 97 -18.10 13.03 -6.54
C LEU A 97 -19.33 13.33 -7.40
N THR A 98 -19.15 14.08 -8.50
CA THR A 98 -20.23 14.32 -9.47
C THR A 98 -19.90 13.61 -10.78
N CYS A 99 -20.81 12.74 -11.23
CA CYS A 99 -20.68 12.02 -12.50
C CYS A 99 -21.83 12.38 -13.44
N ARG A 100 -21.58 12.40 -14.74
CA ARG A 100 -22.63 12.51 -15.75
C ARG A 100 -23.36 11.17 -15.91
N LEU A 101 -24.67 11.23 -16.13
CA LEU A 101 -25.54 10.09 -16.41
C LEU A 101 -25.77 10.03 -17.93
N GLY A 102 -24.79 9.52 -18.67
CA GLY A 102 -24.81 9.49 -20.14
C GLY A 102 -24.51 10.85 -20.79
N ASP A 103 -25.10 11.06 -21.98
CA ASP A 103 -24.79 12.21 -22.85
C ASP A 103 -25.59 13.48 -22.54
N ASN A 104 -26.55 13.41 -21.62
CA ASN A 104 -27.38 14.53 -21.21
C ASN A 104 -26.68 15.39 -20.11
N GLU A 105 -27.25 16.55 -19.80
CA GLU A 105 -26.83 17.38 -18.65
C GLU A 105 -27.17 16.77 -17.28
N SER A 106 -27.80 15.58 -17.28
CA SER A 106 -28.15 14.81 -16.08
C SER A 106 -26.90 14.34 -15.34
N LYS A 107 -26.91 14.54 -14.01
CA LYS A 107 -25.76 14.24 -13.14
C LYS A 107 -26.21 13.46 -11.92
N ILE A 108 -25.31 12.63 -11.41
CA ILE A 108 -25.42 12.02 -10.08
C ILE A 108 -24.31 12.56 -9.19
N HIS A 109 -24.65 12.84 -7.94
CA HIS A 109 -23.76 13.27 -6.88
C HIS A 109 -23.67 12.16 -5.84
N ILE A 110 -22.45 11.77 -5.51
CA ILE A 110 -22.15 10.59 -4.71
C ILE A 110 -21.27 11.02 -3.55
N LYS A 111 -21.69 10.72 -2.32
CA LYS A 111 -20.93 10.95 -1.12
C LYS A 111 -20.76 9.66 -0.35
N LEU A 112 -19.52 9.26 -0.14
CA LEU A 112 -19.16 8.08 0.66
C LEU A 112 -19.05 8.45 2.15
N ARG A 113 -19.52 7.58 3.03
CA ARG A 113 -19.35 7.71 4.47
C ARG A 113 -18.85 6.39 5.04
N GLU A 114 -17.94 6.46 5.99
CA GLU A 114 -17.55 5.33 6.83
C GLU A 114 -18.54 5.18 7.99
N THR A 115 -18.86 3.93 8.34
CA THR A 115 -19.63 3.61 9.53
C THR A 115 -18.71 3.25 10.69
N ASN A 116 -19.28 3.12 11.89
CA ASN A 116 -18.56 2.61 13.05
C ASN A 116 -18.16 1.11 12.95
N GLN A 117 -18.60 0.41 11.91
CA GLN A 117 -18.27 -1.00 11.66
C GLN A 117 -16.99 -1.19 10.84
N GLU A 118 -16.45 -0.10 10.26
CA GLU A 118 -15.14 -0.12 9.62
C GLU A 118 -14.08 -0.57 10.64
N PRO A 119 -13.22 -1.56 10.30
CA PRO A 119 -12.24 -2.07 11.24
C PRO A 119 -11.17 -1.03 11.55
N LYS A 120 -11.23 -0.46 12.76
CA LYS A 120 -10.18 0.43 13.25
C LYS A 120 -8.86 -0.33 13.32
N LYS A 121 -7.82 0.23 12.70
CA LYS A 121 -6.45 -0.27 12.74
C LYS A 121 -5.67 0.43 13.84
N PHE A 122 -4.77 -0.32 14.48
CA PHE A 122 -3.86 0.17 15.51
C PHE A 122 -2.44 -0.25 15.15
N ALA A 123 -1.51 0.69 15.18
CA ALA A 123 -0.09 0.43 15.04
C ALA A 123 0.52 0.19 16.43
N PHE A 124 1.29 -0.87 16.56
CA PHE A 124 1.95 -1.27 17.80
C PHE A 124 3.47 -1.26 17.63
N GLY A 125 4.16 -0.70 18.62
CA GLY A 125 5.58 -0.93 18.86
C GLY A 125 5.77 -1.69 20.16
N ILE A 126 6.61 -2.72 20.15
CA ILE A 126 6.93 -3.51 21.34
C ILE A 126 8.44 -3.55 21.54
N SER A 127 8.87 -3.41 22.79
CA SER A 127 10.28 -3.49 23.16
C SER A 127 10.44 -4.13 24.53
N GLY A 128 11.50 -4.90 24.70
CA GLY A 128 11.93 -5.47 25.98
C GLY A 128 13.04 -4.64 26.60
N GLN A 129 13.12 -4.67 27.93
CA GLN A 129 14.19 -4.07 28.70
C GLN A 129 14.60 -5.02 29.82
N ASP A 130 15.92 -5.15 30.02
CA ASP A 130 16.53 -5.96 31.08
C ASP A 130 15.94 -7.39 31.13
N LEU A 131 15.78 -8.00 29.94
CA LEU A 131 15.29 -9.37 29.82
C LEU A 131 16.30 -10.36 30.43
N GLU A 132 15.79 -11.43 31.03
CA GLU A 132 16.61 -12.50 31.59
C GLU A 132 17.51 -13.14 30.54
N GLU A 133 18.79 -13.31 30.88
CA GLU A 133 19.78 -13.99 30.05
C GLU A 133 19.60 -15.51 30.16
N MET A 134 19.19 -16.18 29.07
CA MET A 134 19.09 -17.64 29.04
C MET A 134 20.30 -18.31 28.38
N ASP A 135 21.01 -17.59 27.51
CA ASP A 135 22.17 -18.14 26.78
C ASP A 135 23.48 -18.11 27.58
N PHE A 136 24.32 -19.12 27.32
CA PHE A 136 25.69 -19.17 27.85
C PHE A 136 26.55 -18.03 27.26
N GLY A 137 26.83 -17.02 28.07
CA GLY A 137 27.59 -15.82 27.66
C GLY A 137 26.88 -14.50 27.92
N GLY A 138 25.70 -14.53 28.51
CA GLY A 138 25.00 -13.35 29.05
C GLY A 138 24.13 -12.62 28.03
N GLY A 139 23.25 -13.34 27.34
CA GLY A 139 22.30 -12.77 26.41
C GLY A 139 21.09 -13.68 26.17
N SER A 140 20.22 -13.25 25.26
CA SER A 140 19.11 -14.03 24.73
C SER A 140 18.82 -13.61 23.29
N ASP A 141 18.18 -14.48 22.52
CA ASP A 141 17.59 -14.27 21.20
C ASP A 141 16.05 -14.09 21.31
N PRO A 142 15.52 -13.03 21.96
CA PRO A 142 14.13 -12.99 22.37
C PRO A 142 13.13 -12.72 21.24
N TYR A 143 11.92 -13.28 21.40
CA TYR A 143 10.72 -12.98 20.64
C TYR A 143 9.47 -12.98 21.53
N ILE A 144 8.39 -12.35 21.04
CA ILE A 144 7.11 -12.24 21.74
C ILE A 144 6.02 -13.00 20.98
N ILE A 145 5.16 -13.69 21.73
CA ILE A 145 3.87 -14.20 21.26
C ILE A 145 2.75 -13.51 22.03
N ILE A 146 1.75 -13.03 21.31
CA ILE A 146 0.51 -12.45 21.85
C ILE A 146 -0.62 -13.43 21.60
N LYS A 147 -1.33 -13.84 22.65
CA LYS A 147 -2.43 -14.81 22.59
C LYS A 147 -3.65 -14.28 23.34
N PHE A 148 -4.84 -14.77 22.98
CA PHE A 148 -6.00 -14.60 23.87
C PHE A 148 -5.87 -15.56 25.05
N ARG A 149 -6.10 -15.04 26.26
CA ARG A 149 -5.98 -15.86 27.48
C ARG A 149 -6.97 -17.02 27.53
N ASP A 150 -8.16 -16.83 26.96
CA ASP A 150 -9.22 -17.84 26.91
C ASP A 150 -9.06 -18.82 25.74
N VAL A 151 -8.21 -18.50 24.75
CA VAL A 151 -7.89 -19.36 23.60
C VAL A 151 -6.37 -19.41 23.40
N PRO A 152 -5.62 -20.08 24.29
CA PRO A 152 -4.16 -20.05 24.31
C PRO A 152 -3.49 -20.68 23.06
N ASP A 153 -4.22 -21.53 22.33
CA ASP A 153 -3.74 -22.10 21.07
C ASP A 153 -3.86 -21.13 19.88
N HIS A 154 -4.49 -19.96 20.07
CA HIS A 154 -4.68 -18.97 19.03
C HIS A 154 -3.74 -17.77 19.22
N GLU A 155 -2.66 -17.75 18.44
CA GLU A 155 -1.75 -16.60 18.36
C GLU A 155 -2.42 -15.45 17.61
N VAL A 156 -2.49 -14.28 18.27
CA VAL A 156 -2.91 -13.02 17.67
C VAL A 156 -1.77 -12.45 16.83
N TYR A 157 -0.55 -12.49 17.37
CA TYR A 157 0.64 -11.97 16.72
C TYR A 157 1.91 -12.60 17.29
N ARG A 158 2.97 -12.65 16.48
CA ARG A 158 4.32 -13.11 16.84
C ARG A 158 5.36 -12.18 16.22
N THR A 159 6.33 -11.73 17.02
CA THR A 159 7.43 -10.88 16.54
C THR A 159 8.52 -11.70 15.84
N GLU A 160 9.45 -11.01 15.16
CA GLU A 160 10.72 -11.63 14.80
C GLU A 160 11.59 -11.95 16.02
N ILE A 161 12.59 -12.81 15.78
CA ILE A 161 13.66 -13.13 16.73
C ILE A 161 14.77 -12.09 16.59
N ILE A 162 15.16 -11.44 17.68
CA ILE A 162 16.29 -10.52 17.72
C ILE A 162 17.44 -11.18 18.45
N LYS A 163 18.54 -11.43 17.75
CA LYS A 163 19.66 -12.18 18.33
C LYS A 163 20.47 -11.38 19.34
N LYS A 164 20.86 -12.04 20.44
CA LYS A 164 21.80 -11.58 21.48
C LYS A 164 21.49 -10.19 21.99
N ASN A 165 20.24 -9.96 22.38
CA ASN A 165 19.77 -8.66 22.81
C ASN A 165 18.73 -8.76 23.92
N ILE A 166 19.13 -8.42 25.15
CA ILE A 166 18.24 -8.34 26.32
C ILE A 166 17.46 -7.01 26.41
N ASN A 167 17.66 -6.10 25.45
CA ASN A 167 16.91 -4.85 25.29
C ASN A 167 16.36 -4.72 23.85
N PRO A 168 15.58 -5.72 23.38
CA PRO A 168 15.13 -5.77 21.99
C PRO A 168 14.09 -4.68 21.68
N SER A 169 14.14 -4.13 20.47
CA SER A 169 13.04 -3.33 19.90
C SER A 169 12.58 -4.04 18.64
N TRP A 170 11.46 -4.76 18.73
CA TRP A 170 10.92 -5.50 17.61
C TRP A 170 10.26 -4.57 16.58
N ARG A 171 10.03 -5.10 15.38
CA ARG A 171 9.38 -4.39 14.28
C ARG A 171 7.96 -3.97 14.67
N LEU A 172 7.54 -2.84 14.09
CA LEU A 172 6.17 -2.36 14.21
C LEU A 172 5.22 -3.32 13.50
N PHE A 173 4.02 -3.45 14.05
CA PHE A 173 2.96 -4.25 13.46
C PHE A 173 1.61 -3.56 13.60
N MET A 174 0.63 -4.01 12.84
CA MET A 174 -0.72 -3.47 12.87
C MET A 174 -1.73 -4.57 13.16
N LEU A 175 -2.70 -4.28 14.03
CA LEU A 175 -3.85 -5.14 14.29
C LEU A 175 -5.14 -4.32 14.15
N THR A 176 -6.20 -4.98 13.70
CA THR A 176 -7.54 -4.42 13.69
C THR A 176 -8.27 -4.68 15.01
N ASN A 177 -9.26 -3.85 15.32
CA ASN A 177 -10.21 -4.11 16.40
C ASN A 177 -10.87 -5.51 16.30
N LYS A 178 -11.09 -6.02 15.09
CA LYS A 178 -11.61 -7.38 14.84
C LYS A 178 -10.60 -8.45 15.27
N GLN A 179 -9.33 -8.32 14.87
CA GLN A 179 -8.27 -9.25 15.28
C GLN A 179 -8.05 -9.24 16.80
N LEU A 180 -8.27 -8.09 17.45
CA LEU A 180 -8.18 -7.92 18.90
C LEU A 180 -9.46 -8.28 19.65
N ARG A 181 -10.55 -8.70 18.98
CA ARG A 181 -11.87 -8.95 19.61
C ARG A 181 -12.36 -7.79 20.48
N PHE A 182 -12.16 -6.56 20.01
CA PHE A 182 -12.39 -5.30 20.75
C PHE A 182 -13.79 -5.13 21.35
N ASN A 183 -14.78 -5.93 20.96
CA ASN A 183 -16.13 -5.90 21.54
C ASN A 183 -16.15 -6.19 23.05
N ASN A 184 -15.05 -6.69 23.63
CA ASN A 184 -14.86 -6.84 25.06
C ASN A 184 -13.48 -6.27 25.50
N PRO A 185 -13.35 -4.95 25.75
CA PRO A 185 -12.06 -4.32 26.10
C PRO A 185 -11.40 -4.85 27.39
N SER A 186 -12.18 -5.52 28.26
CA SER A 186 -11.70 -6.17 29.48
C SER A 186 -11.21 -7.61 29.25
N GLU A 187 -11.24 -8.11 28.02
CA GLU A 187 -10.66 -9.40 27.66
C GLU A 187 -9.13 -9.35 27.84
N PHE A 188 -8.59 -10.44 28.37
CA PHE A 188 -7.16 -10.57 28.66
C PHE A 188 -6.42 -11.21 27.49
N LEU A 189 -5.27 -10.63 27.19
CA LEU A 189 -4.23 -11.18 26.34
C LEU A 189 -3.10 -11.69 27.23
N THR A 190 -2.52 -12.81 26.84
CA THR A 190 -1.27 -13.30 27.44
C THR A 190 -0.12 -12.91 26.50
N ILE A 191 0.85 -12.18 27.05
CA ILE A 191 2.09 -11.80 26.37
C ILE A 191 3.17 -12.74 26.87
N GLU A 192 3.71 -13.57 26.00
CA GLU A 192 4.79 -14.51 26.32
C GLU A 192 6.09 -14.06 25.65
N CYS A 193 7.19 -14.05 26.41
CA CYS A 193 8.53 -13.82 25.91
C CYS A 193 9.33 -15.12 25.97
N TRP A 194 9.98 -15.44 24.87
CA TRP A 194 10.70 -16.68 24.65
C TRP A 194 12.08 -16.37 24.08
N ASP A 195 13.05 -17.20 24.42
CA ASP A 195 14.39 -17.22 23.84
C ASP A 195 14.48 -18.30 22.76
N TYR A 196 14.92 -17.92 21.55
CA TYR A 196 15.03 -18.86 20.45
C TYR A 196 16.34 -19.66 20.51
N ASP A 197 16.21 -20.99 20.47
CA ASP A 197 17.35 -21.90 20.50
C ASP A 197 17.50 -22.73 19.22
N PHE A 198 18.63 -22.58 18.54
CA PHE A 198 18.87 -23.38 17.33
C PHE A 198 19.05 -24.87 17.67
N GLY A 199 18.11 -25.69 17.20
CA GLY A 199 18.19 -27.15 17.32
C GLY A 199 17.84 -27.69 18.71
N ARG A 200 17.29 -26.84 19.59
CA ARG A 200 16.70 -27.23 20.88
C ARG A 200 15.31 -26.65 21.00
N ARG A 201 14.67 -26.85 22.16
CA ARG A 201 13.40 -26.20 22.48
C ARG A 201 13.73 -24.82 23.04
N ASP A 202 13.02 -23.82 22.53
CA ASP A 202 13.08 -22.43 23.01
C ASP A 202 12.82 -22.33 24.52
N ASP A 203 13.64 -21.52 25.20
CA ASP A 203 13.55 -21.27 26.64
C ASP A 203 12.51 -20.18 26.94
N PHE A 204 11.70 -20.40 27.98
CA PHE A 204 10.66 -19.46 28.36
C PHE A 204 11.22 -18.37 29.27
N ILE A 205 11.24 -17.12 28.80
CA ILE A 205 11.73 -15.96 29.57
C ILE A 205 10.69 -15.55 30.61
N GLY A 206 9.45 -15.30 30.18
CA GLY A 206 8.39 -14.91 31.11
C GLY A 206 7.11 -14.53 30.40
N SER A 207 6.06 -14.31 31.18
CA SER A 207 4.78 -13.83 30.66
C SER A 207 4.11 -12.83 31.59
N ALA A 208 3.13 -12.13 31.04
CA ALA A 208 2.16 -11.35 31.79
C ALA A 208 0.80 -11.37 31.08
N ASP A 209 -0.26 -11.30 31.89
CA ASP A 209 -1.61 -11.06 31.38
C ASP A 209 -1.90 -9.56 31.39
N VAL A 210 -2.34 -9.05 30.24
CA VAL A 210 -2.70 -7.64 30.04
C VAL A 210 -4.08 -7.57 29.40
N THR A 211 -4.83 -6.51 29.69
CA THR A 211 -6.12 -6.27 29.03
C THR A 211 -5.92 -5.60 27.68
N ILE A 212 -6.89 -5.74 26.78
CA ILE A 212 -6.91 -5.00 25.51
C ILE A 212 -6.85 -3.48 25.77
N GLU A 213 -7.58 -2.98 26.77
CA GLU A 213 -7.54 -1.56 27.16
C GLU A 213 -6.12 -1.09 27.53
N GLN A 214 -5.36 -1.90 28.27
CA GLN A 214 -3.98 -1.58 28.63
C GLN A 214 -3.07 -1.48 27.41
N ILE A 215 -3.12 -2.45 26.48
CA ILE A 215 -2.26 -2.40 25.29
C ILE A 215 -2.64 -1.30 24.30
N LEU A 216 -3.89 -0.82 24.34
CA LEU A 216 -4.37 0.29 23.53
C LEU A 216 -4.04 1.67 24.12
N SER A 217 -3.56 1.72 25.35
CA SER A 217 -3.02 2.95 25.91
C SER A 217 -1.81 3.41 25.08
N PRO A 218 -1.57 4.72 24.90
CA PRO A 218 -0.48 5.22 24.06
C PRO A 218 0.88 4.60 24.41
N ARG A 219 1.07 4.29 25.69
CA ARG A 219 2.26 3.64 26.22
C ARG A 219 1.89 2.87 27.48
N TYR A 220 2.29 1.60 27.55
CA TYR A 220 2.05 0.71 28.67
C TYR A 220 3.30 -0.12 28.97
N TYR A 221 3.60 -0.29 30.26
CA TYR A 221 4.76 -1.04 30.75
C TYR A 221 4.29 -2.07 31.77
N PHE A 222 4.89 -3.25 31.72
CA PHE A 222 4.62 -4.30 32.69
C PHE A 222 5.83 -5.22 32.84
N ASP A 223 6.01 -5.76 34.04
CA ASP A 223 6.99 -6.81 34.30
C ASP A 223 6.47 -8.13 33.74
N ILE A 224 7.37 -8.92 33.15
CA ILE A 224 7.12 -10.33 32.85
C ILE A 224 7.76 -11.21 33.92
N SER A 225 7.14 -12.35 34.17
CA SER A 225 7.58 -13.30 35.20
C SER A 225 7.54 -14.73 34.69
N SER A 226 8.43 -15.56 35.23
CA SER A 226 8.43 -17.01 35.09
C SER A 226 8.33 -17.67 36.46
N GLU A 227 8.20 -19.00 36.49
CA GLU A 227 8.17 -19.76 37.76
C GLU A 227 9.45 -19.57 38.58
N ASN A 228 10.59 -19.36 37.91
CA ASN A 228 11.90 -19.26 38.54
C ASN A 228 12.34 -17.81 38.79
N ASN A 229 11.80 -16.86 38.03
CA ASN A 229 12.16 -15.45 38.13
C ASN A 229 10.91 -14.55 38.12
N PRO A 230 10.54 -13.92 39.26
CA PRO A 230 9.39 -13.03 39.33
C PRO A 230 9.61 -11.69 38.61
N LYS A 231 10.84 -11.40 38.15
CA LYS A 231 11.21 -10.21 37.38
C LYS A 231 12.12 -10.59 36.23
N ALA A 232 11.57 -11.31 35.26
CA ALA A 232 12.29 -11.80 34.08
C ALA A 232 12.53 -10.71 33.01
N GLY A 233 12.04 -9.50 33.25
CA GLY A 233 12.27 -8.33 32.42
C GLY A 233 11.04 -7.42 32.34
N ILE A 234 11.18 -6.31 31.63
CA ILE A 234 10.10 -5.33 31.40
C ILE A 234 9.72 -5.35 29.94
N ILE A 235 8.42 -5.42 29.64
CA ILE A 235 7.89 -5.21 28.29
C ILE A 235 7.21 -3.85 28.23
N LYS A 236 7.55 -3.09 27.19
CA LYS A 236 6.91 -1.84 26.82
C LYS A 236 6.11 -2.06 25.54
N ILE A 237 4.84 -1.69 25.56
CA ILE A 237 3.97 -1.61 24.39
C ILE A 237 3.59 -0.15 24.16
N GLU A 238 3.73 0.31 22.93
CA GLU A 238 3.25 1.61 22.45
C GLU A 238 2.18 1.37 21.39
N CYS A 239 1.09 2.13 21.44
CA CYS A 239 -0.03 1.98 20.52
C CYS A 239 -0.46 3.33 19.93
N MET A 240 -0.77 3.34 18.65
CA MET A 240 -1.39 4.46 17.95
C MET A 240 -2.61 4.00 17.16
N PRO A 241 -3.80 4.64 17.33
CA PRO A 241 -4.90 4.45 16.39
C PRO A 241 -4.53 5.05 15.03
N MET A 242 -4.65 4.24 13.98
CA MET A 242 -4.42 4.66 12.60
C MET A 242 -5.66 5.36 12.04
N LEU A 243 -5.46 6.30 11.13
CA LEU A 243 -6.56 6.85 10.34
C LEU A 243 -7.05 5.81 9.33
N SER A 244 -8.33 5.86 8.99
CA SER A 244 -8.88 5.04 7.91
C SER A 244 -8.39 5.52 6.54
N THR A 245 -8.53 4.66 5.53
CA THR A 245 -8.20 4.99 4.15
C THR A 245 -8.93 6.24 3.67
N LEU A 246 -10.24 6.34 3.92
CA LEU A 246 -11.02 7.51 3.54
C LEU A 246 -10.52 8.78 4.23
N SER A 247 -10.11 8.67 5.50
CA SER A 247 -9.59 9.81 6.26
C SER A 247 -8.27 10.31 5.69
N TYR A 248 -7.34 9.41 5.33
CA TYR A 248 -6.10 9.81 4.67
C TYR A 248 -6.35 10.50 3.33
N LEU A 249 -7.26 9.97 2.51
CA LEU A 249 -7.61 10.58 1.22
C LEU A 249 -8.23 11.97 1.40
N ARG A 250 -9.15 12.12 2.36
CA ARG A 250 -9.78 13.41 2.68
C ARG A 250 -8.82 14.44 3.26
N ASN A 251 -7.77 13.97 3.94
CA ASN A 251 -6.70 14.81 4.46
C ASN A 251 -5.66 15.19 3.39
N GLY A 252 -5.88 14.84 2.12
CA GLY A 252 -5.03 15.24 1.01
C GLY A 252 -3.87 14.30 0.73
N LEU A 253 -4.02 12.99 0.98
CA LEU A 253 -3.04 11.99 0.53
C LEU A 253 -2.87 12.05 -0.99
N GLN A 254 -1.63 12.21 -1.43
CA GLN A 254 -1.22 12.23 -2.83
C GLN A 254 -0.21 11.15 -3.12
N PHE A 255 -0.42 10.44 -4.23
CA PHE A 255 0.54 9.52 -4.79
C PHE A 255 1.25 10.18 -5.96
N ASN A 256 2.58 10.08 -5.98
CA ASN A 256 3.43 10.56 -7.07
C ASN A 256 4.05 9.36 -7.78
N PHE A 257 3.80 9.18 -9.07
CA PHE A 257 4.30 8.04 -9.82
C PHE A 257 5.54 8.38 -10.66
N THR A 258 6.63 7.65 -10.42
CA THR A 258 7.90 7.76 -11.15
C THR A 258 8.17 6.48 -11.92
N PHE A 259 8.29 6.54 -13.24
CA PHE A 259 8.70 5.43 -14.09
C PHE A 259 10.20 5.49 -14.37
N ALA A 260 10.88 4.34 -14.25
CA ALA A 260 12.28 4.16 -14.63
C ALA A 260 12.40 3.03 -15.65
N ILE A 261 12.88 3.35 -16.85
CA ILE A 261 12.96 2.40 -17.97
C ILE A 261 14.41 1.96 -18.21
N ASP A 262 14.63 0.66 -18.25
CA ASP A 262 15.93 0.07 -18.59
C ASP A 262 16.20 0.20 -20.10
N PHE A 263 17.30 0.87 -20.46
CA PHE A 263 17.79 1.00 -21.83
C PHE A 263 19.03 0.14 -22.11
N SER A 264 19.39 -0.77 -21.19
CA SER A 264 20.54 -1.66 -21.36
C SER A 264 20.32 -2.65 -22.51
N SER A 265 21.42 -2.97 -23.20
CA SER A 265 21.43 -3.89 -24.33
C SER A 265 21.37 -5.33 -23.85
N ARG A 266 20.36 -6.06 -24.34
CA ARG A 266 20.12 -7.49 -24.08
C ARG A 266 19.86 -8.25 -25.39
N THR A 267 19.71 -9.57 -25.29
CA THR A 267 19.46 -10.46 -26.45
C THR A 267 18.13 -10.16 -27.14
N GLU A 268 17.08 -9.86 -26.38
CA GLU A 268 15.77 -9.47 -26.89
C GLU A 268 15.62 -7.95 -26.90
N ASN A 269 15.27 -7.38 -28.06
CA ASN A 269 15.03 -5.94 -28.20
C ASN A 269 13.60 -5.57 -27.79
N LEU A 270 13.35 -5.45 -26.48
CA LEU A 270 12.04 -5.05 -25.95
C LEU A 270 11.72 -3.55 -26.16
N HIS A 271 12.62 -2.77 -26.76
CA HIS A 271 12.34 -1.40 -27.19
C HIS A 271 11.69 -1.35 -28.58
N ASP A 272 11.68 -2.42 -29.37
CA ASP A 272 10.91 -2.44 -30.61
C ASP A 272 9.41 -2.43 -30.28
N ILE A 273 8.68 -1.53 -30.94
CA ILE A 273 7.23 -1.35 -30.77
C ILE A 273 6.44 -2.59 -31.18
N ASN A 274 6.99 -3.36 -32.13
CA ASN A 274 6.36 -4.57 -32.65
C ASN A 274 6.61 -5.80 -31.76
N THR A 275 7.55 -5.71 -30.82
CA THR A 275 7.83 -6.80 -29.90
C THR A 275 6.68 -6.95 -28.88
N PRO A 276 6.10 -8.15 -28.74
CA PRO A 276 5.12 -8.42 -27.70
C PRO A 276 5.68 -8.11 -26.31
N PHE A 277 4.85 -7.58 -25.42
CA PHE A 277 5.26 -7.18 -24.06
C PHE A 277 6.44 -6.20 -24.04
N SER A 278 6.62 -5.41 -25.10
CA SER A 278 7.62 -4.34 -25.14
C SER A 278 7.40 -3.31 -24.04
N TYR A 279 8.45 -2.54 -23.74
CA TYR A 279 8.39 -1.44 -22.78
C TYR A 279 7.30 -0.41 -23.11
N ILE A 280 7.03 -0.13 -24.39
CA ILE A 280 5.95 0.81 -24.76
C ILE A 280 4.57 0.24 -24.42
N SER A 281 4.38 -1.07 -24.61
CA SER A 281 3.14 -1.77 -24.24
C SER A 281 2.93 -1.74 -22.73
N ALA A 282 3.96 -2.08 -21.94
CA ALA A 282 3.89 -2.00 -20.48
C ALA A 282 3.65 -0.58 -20.00
N LEU A 283 4.43 0.39 -20.49
CA LEU A 283 4.33 1.80 -20.10
C LEU A 283 2.91 2.32 -20.38
N GLY A 284 2.36 2.06 -21.56
CA GLY A 284 1.00 2.49 -21.92
C GLY A 284 -0.07 1.87 -21.03
N LYS A 285 -0.01 0.55 -20.76
CA LYS A 285 -0.99 -0.12 -19.89
C LYS A 285 -0.89 0.33 -18.43
N LEU A 286 0.33 0.35 -17.88
CA LEU A 286 0.56 0.71 -16.47
C LEU A 286 0.24 2.18 -16.22
N SER A 287 0.74 3.09 -17.04
CA SER A 287 0.46 4.53 -16.86
C SER A 287 -1.03 4.84 -16.92
N SER A 288 -1.77 4.24 -17.86
CA SER A 288 -3.23 4.40 -17.95
C SER A 288 -3.95 3.85 -16.73
N ALA A 289 -3.44 2.75 -16.15
CA ALA A 289 -4.04 2.14 -14.96
C ALA A 289 -3.73 2.93 -13.67
N PHE A 290 -2.59 3.62 -13.60
CA PHE A 290 -2.22 4.48 -12.47
C PHE A 290 -2.76 5.92 -12.56
N GLU A 291 -3.08 6.40 -13.76
CA GLU A 291 -3.60 7.76 -14.01
C GLU A 291 -4.77 8.18 -13.11
N PRO A 292 -5.76 7.32 -12.76
CA PRO A 292 -6.83 7.68 -11.83
C PRO A 292 -6.36 7.98 -10.39
N PHE A 293 -5.18 7.48 -10.00
CA PHE A 293 -4.59 7.68 -8.68
C PHE A 293 -3.76 8.96 -8.58
N GLU A 294 -3.32 9.49 -9.72
CA GLU A 294 -2.61 10.76 -9.81
C GLU A 294 -3.52 11.96 -9.49
N ASN A 295 -2.91 13.02 -8.97
CA ASN A 295 -3.64 14.22 -8.56
C ASN A 295 -3.59 15.29 -9.64
N ASP A 296 -2.39 15.61 -10.08
CA ASP A 296 -2.14 16.68 -11.06
C ASP A 296 -1.99 16.11 -12.49
N ASN A 297 -2.22 14.80 -12.63
CA ASN A 297 -1.92 14.04 -13.84
C ASN A 297 -0.46 14.21 -14.29
N ILE A 298 0.46 14.28 -13.33
CA ILE A 298 1.90 14.44 -13.58
C ILE A 298 2.59 13.13 -13.22
N PHE A 299 3.36 12.61 -14.16
CA PHE A 299 4.25 11.48 -13.94
C PHE A 299 5.70 11.94 -14.04
N PHE A 300 6.61 11.16 -13.47
CA PHE A 300 8.04 11.36 -13.66
C PHE A 300 8.61 10.24 -14.51
N LEU A 301 9.50 10.56 -15.45
CA LEU A 301 10.06 9.55 -16.36
C LEU A 301 11.58 9.62 -16.44
N TYR A 302 12.21 8.58 -15.91
CA TYR A 302 13.65 8.35 -15.93
C TYR A 302 14.01 7.11 -16.75
N GLY A 303 15.27 7.03 -17.13
CA GLY A 303 15.84 5.84 -17.72
C GLY A 303 17.23 5.59 -17.17
N PHE A 304 17.72 4.38 -17.40
CA PHE A 304 19.01 3.91 -16.92
C PHE A 304 19.66 2.95 -17.91
N GLY A 305 20.99 2.78 -17.84
CA GLY A 305 21.72 1.81 -18.65
C GLY A 305 22.11 2.31 -20.05
N VAL A 306 22.42 3.60 -20.21
CA VAL A 306 22.92 4.17 -21.49
C VAL A 306 24.36 4.65 -21.36
N LYS A 307 25.13 4.56 -22.43
CA LYS A 307 26.46 5.18 -22.50
C LYS A 307 26.34 6.68 -22.72
N HIS A 308 27.22 7.45 -22.09
CA HIS A 308 27.34 8.87 -22.36
C HIS A 308 27.87 9.12 -23.78
N GLU A 309 27.39 10.17 -24.46
CA GLU A 309 27.66 10.43 -25.89
C GLU A 309 29.16 10.62 -26.20
N ASN A 310 29.98 10.97 -25.21
CA ASN A 310 31.41 11.26 -25.39
C ASN A 310 32.37 10.55 -24.40
N GLN A 311 31.88 9.61 -23.59
CA GLN A 311 32.70 8.91 -22.57
C GLN A 311 32.23 7.44 -22.42
N ASP A 312 33.12 6.55 -22.00
CA ASP A 312 32.77 5.16 -21.64
C ASP A 312 32.03 5.05 -20.29
N ILE A 313 31.51 6.16 -19.77
CA ILE A 313 30.72 6.22 -18.55
C ILE A 313 29.27 5.85 -18.86
N THR A 314 28.74 4.85 -18.15
CA THR A 314 27.32 4.50 -18.18
C THR A 314 26.53 5.46 -17.27
N LYS A 315 25.44 6.05 -17.78
CA LYS A 315 24.45 6.77 -16.98
C LYS A 315 23.35 5.82 -16.53
N HIS A 316 23.12 5.71 -15.22
CA HIS A 316 22.04 4.89 -14.67
C HIS A 316 20.91 5.71 -14.04
N CYS A 317 20.86 7.01 -14.27
CA CYS A 317 19.66 7.82 -14.07
C CYS A 317 19.72 9.09 -14.93
N PHE A 318 18.73 9.30 -15.80
CA PHE A 318 18.57 10.52 -16.61
C PHE A 318 17.09 10.75 -16.92
N ALA A 319 16.68 12.01 -17.07
CA ALA A 319 15.30 12.35 -17.45
C ALA A 319 15.02 12.03 -18.93
N LEU A 320 13.85 11.48 -19.26
CA LEU A 320 13.50 11.16 -20.65
C LEU A 320 13.03 12.38 -21.45
N ASN A 321 12.48 13.38 -20.77
CA ASN A 321 12.10 14.66 -21.37
C ASN A 321 13.30 15.59 -21.66
N GLY A 322 14.53 15.17 -21.36
CA GLY A 322 15.75 15.95 -21.57
C GLY A 322 16.06 16.99 -20.50
N ASN A 323 15.24 17.09 -19.44
CA ASN A 323 15.43 18.03 -18.34
C ASN A 323 15.72 17.31 -17.02
N ASP A 324 17.00 17.14 -16.67
CA ASP A 324 17.41 16.44 -15.45
C ASP A 324 16.99 17.15 -14.13
N ASN A 325 16.61 18.43 -14.22
CA ASN A 325 16.07 19.20 -13.09
C ASN A 325 14.57 18.92 -12.84
N SER A 326 13.82 18.55 -13.87
CA SER A 326 12.39 18.22 -13.77
C SER A 326 12.02 17.19 -14.83
N ALA A 327 11.93 15.93 -14.42
CA ALA A 327 11.57 14.81 -15.29
C ALA A 327 10.04 14.65 -15.45
N HIS A 328 9.28 15.75 -15.30
CA HIS A 328 7.83 15.71 -15.31
C HIS A 328 7.31 15.47 -16.74
N THR A 329 6.21 14.72 -16.78
CA THR A 329 5.48 14.39 -18.00
C THR A 329 3.98 14.47 -17.72
N LEU A 330 3.22 15.05 -18.64
CA LEU A 330 1.78 15.22 -18.47
C LEU A 330 1.01 13.99 -18.98
N GLY A 331 0.40 13.26 -18.04
CA GLY A 331 -0.47 12.12 -18.31
C GLY A 331 0.19 10.92 -18.97
N SER A 332 -0.60 9.85 -19.11
CA SER A 332 -0.18 8.58 -19.72
C SER A 332 0.33 8.75 -21.16
N ARG A 333 -0.31 9.64 -21.94
CA ARG A 333 0.11 9.94 -23.32
C ARG A 333 1.46 10.65 -23.39
N GLY A 334 1.71 11.62 -22.51
CA GLY A 334 2.99 12.30 -22.44
C GLY A 334 4.13 11.31 -22.20
N LEU A 335 3.93 10.34 -21.30
CA LEU A 335 4.95 9.33 -20.97
C LEU A 335 5.39 8.55 -22.20
N ILE A 336 4.42 8.16 -23.03
CA ILE A 336 4.70 7.44 -24.28
C ILE A 336 5.48 8.33 -25.26
N VAL A 337 5.09 9.60 -25.40
CA VAL A 337 5.76 10.55 -26.29
C VAL A 337 7.21 10.78 -25.87
N ASP A 338 7.45 11.09 -24.59
CA ASP A 338 8.79 11.32 -24.05
C ASP A 338 9.66 10.06 -24.20
N TYR A 339 9.09 8.88 -23.94
CA TYR A 339 9.77 7.61 -24.15
C TYR A 339 10.18 7.38 -25.61
N VAL A 340 9.27 7.56 -26.56
CA VAL A 340 9.54 7.37 -27.99
C VAL A 340 10.62 8.35 -28.48
N ASN A 341 10.50 9.63 -28.12
CA ASN A 341 11.47 10.66 -28.50
C ASN A 341 12.87 10.37 -27.94
N SER A 342 12.93 9.86 -26.70
CA SER A 342 14.21 9.59 -26.03
C SER A 342 15.02 8.44 -26.64
N LYS A 343 14.40 7.56 -27.45
CA LYS A 343 15.10 6.44 -28.11
C LYS A 343 16.03 6.89 -29.23
N ILE A 344 15.71 8.00 -29.89
CA ILE A 344 16.33 8.39 -31.17
C ILE A 344 17.82 8.72 -31.02
N SER A 345 18.25 9.15 -29.83
CA SER A 345 19.62 9.66 -29.59
C SER A 345 20.50 8.78 -28.70
N ARG A 346 20.05 7.60 -28.24
CA ARG A 346 20.73 6.90 -27.12
C ARG A 346 21.47 5.62 -27.52
N LYS A 347 22.69 5.49 -26.98
CA LYS A 347 23.52 4.27 -27.10
C LYS A 347 23.38 3.41 -25.84
N SER A 348 22.86 2.20 -25.96
CA SER A 348 22.71 1.28 -24.82
C SER A 348 24.05 0.84 -24.20
N SER A 349 24.07 0.66 -22.88
CA SER A 349 25.14 -0.02 -22.14
C SER A 349 24.80 -1.49 -21.91
N LYS A 350 25.77 -2.34 -21.55
CA LYS A 350 25.49 -3.71 -21.08
C LYS A 350 25.11 -3.77 -19.60
N GLU A 351 25.30 -2.67 -18.88
CA GLU A 351 25.12 -2.55 -17.45
C GLU A 351 23.75 -1.93 -17.13
N ALA A 352 23.11 -2.44 -16.07
CA ALA A 352 21.85 -1.93 -15.54
C ALA A 352 21.96 -1.86 -14.01
N CYS A 353 21.97 -0.64 -13.45
CA CYS A 353 22.06 -0.40 -12.01
C CYS A 353 20.79 0.33 -11.55
N LEU A 354 20.12 -0.20 -10.52
CA LEU A 354 18.87 0.40 -10.02
C LEU A 354 19.09 1.44 -8.91
N HIS A 355 20.21 1.37 -8.18
CA HIS A 355 20.43 2.23 -7.01
C HIS A 355 20.34 3.73 -7.35
N GLU A 356 20.84 4.17 -8.51
CA GLU A 356 20.78 5.58 -8.91
C GLU A 356 19.34 6.09 -9.09
N VAL A 357 18.43 5.32 -9.69
CA VAL A 357 17.02 5.72 -9.85
C VAL A 357 16.26 5.65 -8.51
N ILE A 358 16.62 4.70 -7.64
CA ILE A 358 16.08 4.61 -6.28
C ILE A 358 16.49 5.86 -5.50
N GLU A 359 17.78 6.19 -5.45
CA GLU A 359 18.30 7.37 -4.77
C GLU A 359 17.75 8.68 -5.34
N LYS A 360 17.57 8.78 -6.67
CA LYS A 360 16.91 9.96 -7.28
C LYS A 360 15.49 10.11 -6.75
N THR A 361 14.74 9.02 -6.65
CA THR A 361 13.38 9.02 -6.09
C THR A 361 13.39 9.35 -4.60
N MET A 362 14.35 8.82 -3.83
CA MET A 362 14.52 9.16 -2.41
C MET A 362 14.73 10.67 -2.20
N ARG A 363 15.57 11.32 -3.02
CA ARG A 363 15.79 12.77 -2.96
C ARG A 363 14.51 13.56 -3.23
N ASN A 364 13.68 13.08 -4.15
CA ASN A 364 12.37 13.68 -4.44
C ASN A 364 11.31 13.38 -3.36
N SER A 365 11.52 12.32 -2.55
CA SER A 365 10.58 11.87 -1.51
C SER A 365 10.71 12.62 -0.19
N ASN A 366 11.77 13.40 0.00
CA ASN A 366 11.92 14.29 1.14
C ASN A 366 11.02 15.53 0.98
N CYS A 367 9.70 15.34 1.11
CA CYS A 367 8.75 16.44 1.19
C CYS A 367 8.82 17.09 2.59
N GLY A 368 8.51 18.39 2.67
CA GLY A 368 8.54 19.12 3.94
C GLY A 368 7.58 18.53 4.99
N ASN A 369 7.86 18.80 6.27
CA ASN A 369 7.06 18.31 7.40
C ASN A 369 5.56 18.58 7.18
N GLY A 370 4.74 17.51 7.16
CA GLY A 370 3.28 17.59 7.18
C GLY A 370 2.55 17.33 5.87
N GLU A 371 3.23 17.22 4.72
CA GLU A 371 2.57 16.84 3.47
C GLU A 371 2.28 15.33 3.40
N LEU A 372 1.05 14.93 3.08
CA LEU A 372 0.70 13.53 2.82
C LEU A 372 1.05 13.12 1.38
N LYS A 373 2.33 13.24 1.00
CA LYS A 373 2.82 12.78 -0.31
C LYS A 373 3.54 11.45 -0.16
N TYR A 374 3.26 10.52 -1.07
CA TYR A 374 3.88 9.20 -1.07
C TYR A 374 4.32 8.84 -2.50
N ASN A 375 5.58 8.44 -2.66
CA ASN A 375 6.21 8.30 -3.97
C ASN A 375 6.29 6.83 -4.39
N ILE A 376 5.89 6.52 -5.61
CA ILE A 376 5.92 5.16 -6.16
C ILE A 376 6.91 5.13 -7.33
N LEU A 377 8.02 4.43 -7.15
CA LEU A 377 8.99 4.15 -8.21
C LEU A 377 8.60 2.85 -8.93
N ILE A 378 8.30 2.94 -10.22
CA ILE A 378 7.96 1.82 -11.10
C ILE A 378 9.14 1.58 -12.04
N ILE A 379 9.84 0.48 -11.86
CA ILE A 379 11.02 0.09 -12.64
C ILE A 379 10.60 -0.95 -13.67
N LEU A 380 10.84 -0.69 -14.96
CA LEU A 380 10.70 -1.68 -16.03
C LEU A 380 12.10 -2.13 -16.44
N THR A 381 12.41 -3.42 -16.30
CA THR A 381 13.72 -3.99 -16.64
C THR A 381 13.59 -5.38 -17.25
N ASN A 382 14.51 -5.74 -18.16
CA ASN A 382 14.47 -6.99 -18.92
C ASN A 382 15.58 -7.98 -18.55
N GLY A 383 16.18 -7.87 -17.37
CA GLY A 383 17.17 -8.86 -16.94
C GLY A 383 17.78 -8.63 -15.57
N GLU A 384 18.90 -9.30 -15.35
CA GLU A 384 19.67 -9.22 -14.11
C GLU A 384 20.24 -7.81 -13.89
N ILE A 385 20.35 -7.44 -12.63
CA ILE A 385 20.87 -6.15 -12.19
C ILE A 385 22.33 -6.26 -11.79
N GLN A 386 23.09 -5.25 -12.15
CA GLN A 386 24.43 -5.07 -11.65
C GLN A 386 24.42 -4.32 -10.32
N ASN A 387 25.49 -4.49 -9.54
CA ASN A 387 25.66 -3.82 -8.25
C ASN A 387 24.48 -4.05 -7.30
N ILE A 388 24.09 -5.33 -7.11
CA ILE A 388 23.02 -5.72 -6.20
C ILE A 388 23.24 -5.19 -4.78
N ASN A 389 24.49 -5.11 -4.30
CA ASN A 389 24.82 -4.58 -2.98
C ASN A 389 24.44 -3.09 -2.83
N LEU A 390 24.76 -2.25 -3.82
CA LEU A 390 24.34 -0.85 -3.82
C LEU A 390 22.82 -0.71 -3.88
N THR A 391 22.18 -1.59 -4.66
CA THR A 391 20.71 -1.65 -4.74
C THR A 391 20.09 -2.02 -3.39
N LYS A 392 20.66 -3.01 -2.67
CA LYS A 392 20.24 -3.38 -1.32
C LYS A 392 20.40 -2.22 -0.34
N ASN A 393 21.55 -1.53 -0.35
CA ASN A 393 21.78 -0.36 0.49
C ASN A 393 20.74 0.73 0.24
N ALA A 394 20.50 1.08 -1.03
CA ALA A 394 19.51 2.08 -1.41
C ALA A 394 18.08 1.70 -0.97
N ILE A 395 17.69 0.42 -1.10
CA ILE A 395 16.37 -0.05 -0.64
C ILE A 395 16.26 0.04 0.88
N VAL A 396 17.28 -0.41 1.63
CA VAL A 396 17.30 -0.35 3.09
C VAL A 396 17.15 1.10 3.57
N ASP A 397 17.84 2.04 2.95
CA ASP A 397 17.73 3.47 3.26
C ASP A 397 16.34 4.02 2.90
N ALA A 398 15.79 3.63 1.75
CA ALA A 398 14.47 4.02 1.30
C ALA A 398 13.33 3.55 2.23
N THR A 399 13.53 2.49 3.04
CA THR A 399 12.51 2.03 3.99
C THR A 399 12.13 3.08 5.04
N MET A 400 12.96 4.11 5.25
CA MET A 400 12.69 5.21 6.17
C MET A 400 11.84 6.34 5.57
N LEU A 401 11.64 6.36 4.25
CA LEU A 401 11.06 7.48 3.49
C LEU A 401 9.62 7.18 3.03
N PRO A 402 8.79 8.17 2.65
CA PRO A 402 7.45 7.95 2.13
C PRO A 402 7.49 7.46 0.67
N MET A 403 7.98 6.23 0.46
CA MET A 403 8.06 5.66 -0.88
C MET A 403 7.93 4.13 -0.95
N SER A 404 7.52 3.67 -2.12
CA SER A 404 7.45 2.26 -2.55
C SER A 404 8.18 2.06 -3.87
N ILE A 405 8.63 0.83 -4.12
CA ILE A 405 9.35 0.41 -5.31
C ILE A 405 8.63 -0.79 -5.91
N VAL A 406 8.19 -0.66 -7.16
CA VAL A 406 7.55 -1.71 -7.93
C VAL A 406 8.44 -2.05 -9.11
N ILE A 407 8.81 -3.32 -9.26
CA ILE A 407 9.68 -3.79 -10.32
C ILE A 407 8.90 -4.72 -11.25
N PHE A 408 8.87 -4.39 -12.54
CA PHE A 408 8.35 -5.25 -13.59
C PHE A 408 9.50 -5.87 -14.38
N GLY A 409 9.64 -7.19 -14.23
CA GLY A 409 10.50 -8.01 -15.07
C GLY A 409 9.86 -8.25 -16.44
N MET A 410 10.46 -7.68 -17.47
CA MET A 410 9.98 -7.66 -18.85
C MET A 410 10.50 -8.86 -19.64
N GLY A 411 9.62 -9.56 -20.36
CA GLY A 411 9.99 -10.71 -21.18
C GLY A 411 10.25 -11.97 -20.35
N ASN A 412 11.10 -12.87 -20.86
CA ASN A 412 11.30 -14.22 -20.32
C ASN A 412 12.66 -14.42 -19.63
N SER A 413 13.32 -13.34 -19.22
CA SER A 413 14.61 -13.39 -18.51
C SER A 413 14.49 -14.02 -17.12
N ARG A 414 15.65 -14.35 -16.52
CA ARG A 414 15.72 -14.78 -15.11
C ARG A 414 15.74 -13.57 -14.19
N PHE A 415 14.88 -13.59 -13.18
CA PHE A 415 14.69 -12.47 -12.24
C PHE A 415 14.90 -12.91 -10.77
N SER A 416 15.85 -13.83 -10.52
CA SER A 416 16.14 -14.32 -9.16
C SER A 416 16.51 -13.20 -8.21
N ASP A 417 17.35 -12.26 -8.65
CA ASP A 417 17.78 -11.15 -7.81
C ASP A 417 16.61 -10.27 -7.38
N MET A 418 15.68 -9.97 -8.31
CA MET A 418 14.49 -9.16 -8.01
C MET A 418 13.56 -9.85 -7.03
N LYS A 419 13.38 -11.17 -7.17
CA LYS A 419 12.59 -11.97 -6.21
C LYS A 419 13.25 -11.96 -4.84
N ASN A 420 14.58 -12.08 -4.77
CA ASN A 420 15.30 -11.99 -3.51
C ASN A 420 15.15 -10.61 -2.83
N LEU A 421 14.99 -9.53 -3.61
CA LEU A 421 14.74 -8.19 -3.05
C LEU A 421 13.36 -8.06 -2.39
N THR A 422 12.39 -8.93 -2.69
CA THR A 422 11.08 -8.93 -2.01
C THR A 422 11.11 -9.66 -0.66
N GLU A 423 12.18 -10.42 -0.36
CA GLU A 423 12.38 -11.07 0.94
C GLU A 423 12.89 -10.07 2.01
N TRP A 424 12.10 -9.02 2.23
CA TRP A 424 12.48 -7.84 3.00
C TRP A 424 12.91 -8.15 4.45
N GLN A 425 12.38 -9.21 5.06
CA GLN A 425 12.71 -9.58 6.45
C GLN A 425 14.20 -9.90 6.64
N ASN A 426 14.86 -10.39 5.59
CA ASN A 426 16.28 -10.73 5.55
C ASN A 426 17.11 -9.66 4.81
N LEU A 427 16.48 -8.60 4.33
CA LEU A 427 17.14 -7.55 3.58
C LEU A 427 17.91 -6.64 4.54
N LYS A 428 19.23 -6.67 4.42
CA LYS A 428 20.17 -5.86 5.22
C LYS A 428 21.13 -5.09 4.32
N SER A 429 21.66 -4.00 4.86
CA SER A 429 22.71 -3.25 4.19
C SER A 429 23.96 -4.12 4.06
N SER A 430 24.60 -4.01 2.89
CA SER A 430 25.90 -4.60 2.61
C SER A 430 27.04 -3.84 3.29
N ASP A 431 26.83 -2.57 3.64
CA ASP A 431 27.85 -1.69 4.24
C ASP A 431 27.76 -1.65 5.77
N ASP A 432 26.56 -1.87 6.32
CA ASP A 432 26.30 -1.91 7.77
C ASP A 432 25.48 -3.15 8.14
N SER A 433 26.14 -4.12 8.78
CA SER A 433 25.52 -5.38 9.19
C SER A 433 24.41 -5.22 10.24
N THR A 434 24.32 -4.06 10.89
CA THR A 434 23.29 -3.76 11.90
C THR A 434 22.04 -3.13 11.29
N LYS A 435 22.10 -2.70 10.02
CA LYS A 435 21.03 -1.98 9.36
C LYS A 435 20.17 -2.92 8.50
N TYR A 436 18.93 -3.11 8.92
CA TYR A 436 17.93 -3.93 8.24
C TYR A 436 16.82 -3.08 7.64
N ALA A 437 16.15 -3.60 6.61
CA ALA A 437 14.92 -3.04 6.10
C ALA A 437 13.86 -2.98 7.22
N LEU A 438 13.27 -1.78 7.42
CA LEU A 438 12.32 -1.53 8.51
C LEU A 438 10.88 -1.94 8.15
N ARG A 439 10.56 -1.93 6.86
CA ARG A 439 9.25 -2.25 6.30
C ARG A 439 9.43 -2.78 4.88
N ASN A 440 8.42 -3.48 4.37
CA ASN A 440 8.48 -4.02 3.01
C ASN A 440 8.06 -2.96 2.00
N ILE A 441 8.97 -2.53 1.13
CA ILE A 441 8.69 -1.49 0.13
C ILE A 441 8.85 -1.98 -1.31
N VAL A 442 9.22 -3.24 -1.52
CA VAL A 442 9.59 -3.77 -2.84
C VAL A 442 8.57 -4.80 -3.27
N GLN A 443 7.96 -4.55 -4.42
CA GLN A 443 7.08 -5.49 -5.09
C GLN A 443 7.71 -5.90 -6.42
N PHE A 444 7.57 -7.17 -6.79
CA PHE A 444 8.07 -7.70 -8.06
C PHE A 444 6.95 -8.38 -8.84
N PHE A 445 6.83 -8.04 -10.12
CA PHE A 445 5.88 -8.62 -11.05
C PHE A 445 6.59 -9.04 -12.34
N SER A 446 6.14 -10.12 -12.98
CA SER A 446 6.58 -10.49 -14.32
C SER A 446 5.57 -10.02 -15.36
N TYR A 447 6.06 -9.37 -16.42
CA TYR A 447 5.26 -8.87 -17.54
C TYR A 447 5.61 -9.64 -18.81
N ASN A 448 4.85 -10.70 -19.06
CA ASN A 448 5.04 -11.67 -20.15
C ASN A 448 3.70 -12.28 -20.60
N ASN A 449 3.73 -13.29 -21.49
CA ASN A 449 2.54 -13.97 -22.01
C ASN A 449 1.59 -14.55 -20.94
N GLU A 450 2.09 -14.86 -19.74
CA GLU A 450 1.29 -15.44 -18.65
C GLU A 450 0.60 -14.36 -17.79
N SER A 451 0.91 -13.07 -18.02
CA SER A 451 0.30 -11.91 -17.35
C SER A 451 -1.11 -11.62 -17.89
N SER A 452 -2.01 -12.60 -17.75
CA SER A 452 -3.34 -12.60 -18.34
C SER A 452 -4.31 -11.56 -17.76
N ASN A 453 -3.96 -10.81 -16.71
CA ASN A 453 -4.82 -9.75 -16.19
C ASN A 453 -4.07 -8.61 -15.46
N LEU A 454 -3.36 -7.76 -16.21
CA LEU A 454 -2.59 -6.64 -15.64
C LEU A 454 -3.45 -5.61 -14.87
N GLU A 455 -4.72 -5.44 -15.24
CA GLU A 455 -5.64 -4.55 -14.50
C GLU A 455 -5.87 -5.08 -13.08
N TYR A 456 -6.16 -6.37 -12.95
CA TYR A 456 -6.26 -7.04 -11.65
C TYR A 456 -4.94 -6.95 -10.85
N SER A 457 -3.80 -7.10 -11.52
CA SER A 457 -2.48 -6.92 -10.88
C SER A 457 -2.23 -5.48 -10.41
N THR A 458 -2.73 -4.47 -11.14
CA THR A 458 -2.54 -3.06 -10.77
C THR A 458 -3.34 -2.70 -9.52
N ASN A 459 -4.54 -3.26 -9.40
CA ASN A 459 -5.40 -3.08 -8.25
C ASN A 459 -4.81 -3.69 -6.97
N ALA A 460 -4.35 -4.95 -7.06
CA ALA A 460 -3.66 -5.62 -5.97
C ALA A 460 -2.40 -4.85 -5.54
N MET A 461 -1.65 -4.33 -6.51
CA MET A 461 -0.48 -3.50 -6.28
C MET A 461 -0.82 -2.19 -5.55
N MET A 462 -1.87 -1.48 -5.95
CA MET A 462 -2.29 -0.25 -5.26
C MET A 462 -2.79 -0.52 -3.85
N ASN A 463 -3.53 -1.61 -3.63
CA ASN A 463 -3.92 -2.04 -2.28
C ASN A 463 -2.68 -2.32 -1.40
N ARG A 464 -1.65 -2.97 -1.96
CA ARG A 464 -0.37 -3.17 -1.25
C ARG A 464 0.38 -1.86 -1.01
N ILE A 465 0.46 -0.97 -1.99
CA ILE A 465 1.08 0.37 -1.84
C ILE A 465 0.41 1.16 -0.70
N PHE A 466 -0.91 1.03 -0.56
CA PHE A 466 -1.62 1.69 0.53
C PHE A 466 -1.23 1.11 1.90
N GLN A 467 -1.09 -0.21 2.02
CA GLN A 467 -0.56 -0.83 3.24
C GLN A 467 0.88 -0.37 3.54
N GLU A 468 1.72 -0.23 2.51
CA GLU A 468 3.11 0.27 2.65
C GLU A 468 3.15 1.72 3.16
N PHE A 469 2.18 2.53 2.76
CA PHE A 469 1.96 3.88 3.28
C PHE A 469 1.52 3.85 4.76
N GLU A 470 0.61 2.97 5.14
CA GLU A 470 0.20 2.80 6.55
C GLU A 470 1.39 2.36 7.43
N GLU A 471 2.21 1.41 6.96
CA GLU A 471 3.45 0.98 7.60
C GLU A 471 4.44 2.16 7.77
N TYR A 472 4.55 3.02 6.75
CA TYR A 472 5.37 4.24 6.85
C TYR A 472 4.81 5.22 7.90
N LYS A 473 3.49 5.40 7.98
CA LYS A 473 2.88 6.28 8.98
C LYS A 473 3.06 5.78 10.41
N ALA A 474 2.96 4.46 10.63
CA ALA A 474 3.33 3.84 11.89
C ALA A 474 4.81 4.12 12.25
N LEU A 475 5.72 4.00 11.26
CA LEU A 475 7.14 4.26 11.45
C LEU A 475 7.45 5.73 11.76
N GLU A 476 6.82 6.66 11.05
CA GLU A 476 6.95 8.11 11.25
C GLU A 476 6.53 8.51 12.67
N TRP A 477 5.40 7.98 13.15
CA TRP A 477 4.93 8.17 14.51
C TRP A 477 5.92 7.60 15.55
N HIS A 478 6.35 6.35 15.37
CA HIS A 478 7.22 5.69 16.34
C HIS A 478 8.56 6.41 16.50
N LYS A 479 9.13 6.94 15.40
CA LYS A 479 10.35 7.76 15.45
C LYS A 479 10.13 9.07 16.20
N SER A 480 9.01 9.74 15.95
CA SER A 480 8.70 11.02 16.61
C SER A 480 8.60 10.89 18.13
N ASN A 481 8.16 9.73 18.64
CA ASN A 481 8.06 9.46 20.08
C ASN A 481 9.36 8.98 20.74
N LYS A 482 10.40 8.64 19.97
CA LYS A 482 11.74 8.29 20.48
C LYS A 482 12.63 9.52 20.72
N VAL A 483 12.22 10.71 20.27
CA VAL A 483 12.98 11.97 20.37
C VAL A 483 12.61 12.77 21.64
N ILE A 484 11.76 12.23 22.53
CA ILE A 484 11.30 12.89 23.76
C ILE A 484 11.90 12.22 24.99
#